data_AF-A0A8J7VHX7-F1
#
_entry.id   AF-A0A8J7VHX7-F1
#
_cell.length_a   1.000
_cell.length_b   1.000
_cell.length_c   1.000
_cell.angle_alpha   90.00
_cell.angle_beta   90.00
_cell.angle_gamma   90.00
#
_symmetry.space_group_name_H-M   'P 1'
#
loop_
_entity.id
_entity.type
_entity.pdbx_description
1 polymer ?
#
loop_
_entity_poly.entity_id
_entity_poly.type
_entity_poly.pdbx_seq_one_letter_code
_entity_poly.pdbx_strand_id
1 'polypeptide(L)' 'MGELSKLPNIAAKLEAQLADVGIETFEELKKYGSREAWLRILERDPSA' A
#
# COMPACT_ATOMS: atom_id res chain seq x y z
N MET A 1 -9.44 -3.50 -9.99
CA MET A 1 -8.81 -4.46 -9.07
C MET A 1 -7.42 -4.70 -9.62
N GLY A 2 -6.43 -4.02 -9.05
CA GLY A 2 -5.04 -4.06 -9.47
C GLY A 2 -4.33 -5.35 -9.06
N GLU A 3 -3.00 -5.34 -9.11
CA GLU A 3 -2.19 -6.51 -8.77
C GLU A 3 -2.17 -6.79 -7.26
N LEU A 4 -2.07 -5.74 -6.44
CA LEU A 4 -1.93 -5.86 -4.99
C LEU A 4 -3.21 -6.36 -4.32
N SER A 5 -4.38 -6.01 -4.85
CA SER A 5 -5.68 -6.48 -4.37
C SER A 5 -5.93 -7.99 -4.57
N LYS A 6 -5.03 -8.70 -5.26
CA LYS A 6 -5.01 -10.17 -5.32
C LYS A 6 -4.36 -10.80 -4.09
N LEU A 7 -3.62 -10.02 -3.30
CA LEU A 7 -2.94 -10.49 -2.10
C LEU A 7 -3.92 -10.53 -0.91
N PRO A 8 -3.73 -11.48 0.03
CA PRO A 8 -4.54 -11.52 1.23
C PRO A 8 -4.40 -10.22 2.03
N ASN A 9 -5.52 -9.75 2.59
CA ASN A 9 -5.60 -8.54 3.42
C ASN A 9 -5.36 -7.22 2.68
N ILE A 10 -5.31 -7.21 1.35
CA ILE A 10 -5.25 -5.98 0.56
C ILE A 10 -6.56 -5.81 -0.21
N ALA A 11 -7.44 -4.96 0.31
CA ALA A 11 -8.66 -4.54 -0.38
C ALA A 11 -8.38 -3.32 -1.27
N ALA A 12 -9.36 -2.95 -2.12
CA ALA A 12 -9.23 -1.83 -3.05
C ALA A 12 -8.87 -0.49 -2.37
N LYS A 13 -9.37 -0.22 -1.16
CA LYS A 13 -9.00 0.99 -0.39
C LYS A 13 -7.50 1.01 -0.06
N LEU A 14 -6.97 -0.11 0.42
CA LEU A 14 -5.55 -0.21 0.79
C LEU A 14 -4.65 -0.18 -0.46
N GLU A 15 -5.07 -0.81 -1.55
CA GLU A 15 -4.37 -0.72 -2.85
C GLU A 15 -4.28 0.73 -3.34
N ALA A 16 -5.36 1.51 -3.21
CA ALA A 16 -5.35 2.93 -3.57
C ALA A 16 -4.41 3.74 -2.66
N GLN A 17 -4.45 3.52 -1.34
CA GLN A 17 -3.55 4.18 -0.40
C GLN A 17 -2.08 3.85 -0.67
N LEU A 18 -1.77 2.60 -1.04
CA LEU A 18 -0.42 2.18 -1.43
C LEU A 18 0.03 2.86 -2.72
N ALA A 19 -0.84 2.94 -3.73
CA ALA A 19 -0.56 3.63 -4.98
C ALA A 19 -0.33 5.13 -4.76
N ASP A 20 -1.11 5.78 -3.88
CA ASP A 20 -0.97 7.19 -3.52
C ASP A 20 0.39 7.53 -2.89
N VAL A 21 1.06 6.54 -2.29
CA VAL A 21 2.40 6.67 -1.72
C VAL A 21 3.51 6.04 -2.58
N GLY A 22 3.20 5.72 -3.85
CA GLY A 22 4.14 5.21 -4.83
C GLY A 22 4.53 3.75 -4.64
N ILE A 23 3.61 2.91 -4.14
CA ILE A 23 3.75 1.46 -4.01
C ILE A 23 2.65 0.81 -4.85
N GLU A 24 2.98 0.41 -6.08
CA GLU A 24 2.00 -0.11 -7.04
C GLU A 24 2.19 -1.61 -7.30
N THR A 25 3.35 -2.17 -6.94
CA THR A 25 3.73 -3.56 -7.22
C THR A 25 4.04 -4.36 -5.97
N PHE A 26 3.93 -5.70 -6.08
CA PHE A 26 4.33 -6.60 -5.00
C PHE A 26 5.82 -6.47 -4.65
N GLU A 27 6.68 -6.26 -5.65
CA GLU A 27 8.13 -6.12 -5.44
C GLU A 27 8.48 -4.87 -4.63
N GLU A 28 7.81 -3.75 -4.90
CA GLU A 28 7.96 -2.51 -4.13
C GLU A 28 7.46 -2.70 -2.70
N LEU A 29 6.26 -3.27 -2.52
CA LEU A 29 5.70 -3.53 -1.20
C LEU A 29 6.62 -4.44 -0.38
N LYS A 30 7.21 -5.46 -1.00
CA LYS A 30 8.17 -6.37 -0.37
C LYS A 30 9.50 -5.68 -0.05
N LYS A 31 9.96 -4.76 -0.91
CA LYS A 31 11.20 -3.98 -0.72
C LYS A 31 11.09 -3.01 0.45
N TYR A 32 9.97 -2.29 0.58
CA TYR A 32 9.76 -1.34 1.68
C TYR A 32 9.33 -2.06 2.97
N GLY A 33 8.53 -3.11 2.84
CA GLY A 33 7.92 -3.81 3.97
C GLY A 33 6.69 -3.07 4.50
N SER A 34 5.88 -3.80 5.27
CA SER A 34 4.57 -3.33 5.74
C SER A 34 4.65 -2.09 6.65
N ARG A 35 5.67 -2.02 7.51
CA ARG A 35 5.84 -0.88 8.44
C ARG A 35 6.13 0.41 7.70
N GLU A 36 7.07 0.39 6.76
CA GLU A 36 7.44 1.57 5.98
C GLU A 36 6.27 2.01 5.08
N ALA A 37 5.62 1.05 4.40
CA ALA A 37 4.43 1.33 3.61
C ALA A 37 3.33 1.99 4.45
N TRP A 38 3.08 1.49 5.67
CA TRP A 38 2.12 2.08 6.60
C TRP A 38 2.51 3.49 7.04
N LEU A 39 3.78 3.74 7.38
CA LEU A 39 4.24 5.07 7.77
C LEU A 39 4.06 6.10 6.65
N ARG A 40 4.30 5.72 5.40
CA ARG A 40 4.04 6.60 4.25
C ARG A 40 2.57 6.91 4.07
N ILE A 41 1.71 5.90 4.21
CA ILE A 41 0.26 6.08 4.17
C ILE A 41 -0.18 7.04 5.27
N LEU A 42 0.31 6.84 6.51
CA LEU A 42 -0.02 7.68 7.65
C LEU A 42 0.48 9.12 7.51
N GLU A 43 1.67 9.32 6.93
CA GLU A 43 2.22 10.66 6.65
C GLU A 43 1.38 11.39 5.59
N ARG A 44 0.86 10.67 4.59
CA ARG A 44 0.02 11.20 3.52
C ARG A 44 -1.43 11.45 3.96
N ASP A 45 -2.00 10.50 4.69
CA ASP A 45 -3.36 10.49 5.23
C ASP A 45 -3.34 10.06 6.70
N PRO A 46 -3.26 11.01 7.65
CA PRO A 46 -3.29 10.72 9.07
C PRO A 46 -4.57 10.04 9.57
N SER A 47 -5.63 9.98 8.75
CA SER A 47 -6.92 9.36 9.07
C SER A 47 -7.13 7.97 8.47
N ALA A 48 -6.10 7.44 7.78
CA ALA A 48 -6.12 6.23 6.96
C ALA A 48 -6.76 5.00 7.60
#